data_AF-A0A9D5KJK9-F1
#
_entry.id   AF-A0A9D5KJK9-F1
#
_cell.length_a   1.000
_cell.length_b   1.000
_cell.length_c   1.000
_cell.angle_alpha   90.00
_cell.angle_beta   90.00
_cell.angle_gamma   90.00
#
_symmetry.space_group_name_H-M   'P 1'
#
loop_
_entity.id
_entity.type
_entity.pdbx_description
1 polymer ?
#
loop_
_entity_poly.entity_id
_entity_poly.type
_entity_poly.pdbx_seq_one_letter_code
_entity_poly.pdbx_strand_id
1 'polypeptide(L)' 'MDNYSQIAAIRRYREHLSRQVGRDIDANVAARLWVRKYARLWRIVHEVRAGTGA' A
#
# COMPACT_ATOMS: atom_id res chain seq x y z
N MET A 1 -1.18 2.11 12.89
CA MET A 1 -0.40 0.96 12.38
C MET A 1 1.03 1.16 12.83
N ASP A 2 1.58 0.23 13.59
CA ASP A 2 2.96 0.25 14.05
C ASP A 2 3.96 -0.05 12.91
N ASN A 3 5.24 0.21 13.15
CA ASN A 3 6.29 0.09 12.14
C ASN A 3 6.49 -1.37 11.66
N TYR A 4 6.34 -2.37 12.54
CA TYR A 4 6.49 -3.77 12.16
C TYR A 4 5.37 -4.21 11.21
N SER A 5 4.14 -3.78 11.49
CA SER A 5 2.99 -4.03 10.61
C SER A 5 3.17 -3.40 9.22
N GLN A 6 3.79 -2.20 9.13
CA GLN A 6 4.09 -1.57 7.84
C GLN A 6 5.12 -2.36 7.04
N ILE A 7 6.21 -2.81 7.68
CA ILE A 7 7.25 -3.61 7.04
C ILE A 7 6.66 -4.92 6.51
N ALA A 8 5.81 -5.59 7.30
CA ALA A 8 5.15 -6.82 6.88
C ALA A 8 4.23 -6.59 5.67
N ALA A 9 3.47 -5.48 5.64
CA ALA A 9 2.61 -5.13 4.51
C ALA A 9 3.42 -4.84 3.23
N ILE A 10 4.53 -4.11 3.33
CA ILE A 10 5.44 -3.84 2.21
C ILE A 10 6.03 -5.15 1.66
N ARG A 11 6.43 -6.09 2.53
CA ARG A 11 6.96 -7.40 2.10
C ARG A 11 5.93 -8.20 1.32
N ARG A 12 4.70 -8.33 1.84
CA ARG A 12 3.61 -9.01 1.12
C ARG A 12 3.29 -8.34 -0.21
N TYR A 13 3.33 -7.00 -0.24
CA TYR A 13 3.08 -6.25 -1.47
C TYR A 13 4.18 -6.45 -2.51
N ARG A 14 5.46 -6.49 -2.08
CA ARG A 14 6.59 -6.86 -2.95
C ARG A 14 6.37 -8.24 -3.56
N GLU A 15 6.07 -9.26 -2.75
CA GLU A 15 5.83 -10.62 -3.25
C GLU A 15 4.71 -10.67 -4.29
N HIS A 16 3.61 -9.95 -4.04
CA HIS A 16 2.50 -9.83 -4.97
C HIS A 16 2.94 -9.20 -6.30
N LEU A 17 3.66 -8.07 -6.25
CA LEU A 17 4.17 -7.41 -7.44
C LEU A 17 5.17 -8.28 -8.20
N SER A 18 6.07 -8.97 -7.48
CA SER A 18 7.06 -9.86 -8.09
C SER A 18 6.38 -10.99 -8.86
N ARG A 19 5.31 -11.58 -8.29
CA ARG A 19 4.52 -12.61 -8.98
C ARG A 19 3.78 -12.06 -10.20
N GLN A 20 3.23 -10.85 -10.12
CA GLN A 20 2.51 -10.23 -11.25
C GLN A 20 3.43 -9.90 -12.43
N VAL A 21 4.63 -9.41 -12.15
CA VAL A 21 5.60 -9.02 -13.20
C VAL A 21 6.46 -10.20 -13.66
N GLY A 22 6.47 -11.31 -12.91
CA GLY A 22 7.29 -12.49 -13.21
C GLY A 22 8.79 -12.29 -12.95
N ARG A 23 9.14 -11.30 -12.13
CA ARG A 23 10.54 -11.00 -11.74
C ARG A 23 10.58 -10.44 -10.33
N ASP A 24 11.72 -10.54 -9.67
CA ASP A 24 11.86 -9.92 -8.35
C ASP A 24 11.82 -8.38 -8.43
N ILE A 25 11.06 -7.77 -7.53
CA ILE A 25 10.92 -6.33 -7.39
C ILE A 25 11.75 -5.87 -6.21
N ASP A 26 12.54 -4.81 -6.43
CA ASP A 26 13.34 -4.18 -5.38
C ASP A 26 12.46 -3.70 -4.20
N ALA A 27 12.98 -3.86 -2.98
CA ALA A 27 12.26 -3.54 -1.76
C ALA A 27 11.93 -2.04 -1.65
N ASN A 28 12.82 -1.15 -2.09
CA ASN A 28 12.58 0.29 -2.06
C ASN A 28 11.52 0.70 -3.09
N VAL A 29 11.53 0.06 -4.26
CA VAL A 29 10.46 0.25 -5.27
C VAL A 29 9.11 -0.18 -4.70
N ALA A 30 9.02 -1.37 -4.12
CA ALA A 30 7.79 -1.87 -3.52
C ALA A 30 7.28 -0.97 -2.38
N ALA A 31 8.18 -0.49 -1.51
CA ALA A 31 7.84 0.44 -0.43
C ALA A 31 7.24 1.75 -0.97
N ARG A 32 7.87 2.38 -1.97
CA ARG A 32 7.35 3.62 -2.59
C ARG A 32 5.97 3.43 -3.21
N LEU A 33 5.77 2.31 -3.91
CA LEU A 33 4.48 1.98 -4.51
C LEU A 33 3.41 1.71 -3.43
N TRP A 34 3.78 1.00 -2.36
CA TRP A 34 2.88 0.72 -1.24
C TRP A 34 2.41 2.00 -0.56
N VAL A 35 3.32 2.93 -0.24
CA VAL A 35 2.99 4.21 0.39
C VAL A 35 2.00 5.01 -0.46
N ARG A 36 2.23 5.10 -1.78
CA ARG A 36 1.32 5.78 -2.71
C ARG A 36 -0.07 5.13 -2.73
N LYS A 37 -0.12 3.79 -2.79
CA LYS A 37 -1.38 3.03 -2.75
C LYS A 37 -2.13 3.27 -1.44
N TYR A 38 -1.43 3.17 -0.32
CA TYR A 38 -2.00 3.38 1.01
C TYR A 38 -2.55 4.80 1.17
N ALA A 39 -1.80 5.83 0.77
CA ALA A 39 -2.25 7.21 0.82
C ALA A 39 -3.52 7.44 -0.02
N ARG A 40 -3.59 6.85 -1.22
CA ARG A 40 -4.78 6.91 -2.06
C ARG A 40 -5.99 6.24 -1.41
N LEU A 41 -5.82 5.04 -0.86
CA LEU A 41 -6.89 4.31 -0.17
C LEU A 41 -7.37 5.07 1.06
N TRP A 42 -6.43 5.62 1.84
CA TRP A 42 -6.75 6.42 3.01
C TRP A 42 -7.60 7.64 2.63
N ARG A 43 -7.21 8.38 1.58
CA ARG A 43 -8.00 9.52 1.08
C ARG A 43 -9.40 9.09 0.69
N ILE A 44 -9.54 8.03 -0.12
CA ILE A 44 -10.87 7.53 -0.53
C ILE A 44 -11.72 7.19 0.68
N VAL A 45 -11.18 6.45 1.66
CA VAL A 45 -11.92 6.08 2.87
C VAL A 45 -12.36 7.31 3.66
N HIS A 46 -11.52 8.33 3.76
CA HIS A 46 -11.82 9.53 4.55
C HIS A 46 -12.69 10.55 3.80
N GLU A 47 -12.54 10.69 2.49
CA GLU A 47 -13.42 11.52 1.65
C GLU A 47 -14.83 10.92 1.57
N VAL A 48 -14.96 9.59 1.41
CA VAL A 48 -16.25 8.90 1.45
C VAL A 48 -16.94 9.04 2.81
N ARG A 49 -16.18 8.98 3.90
CA ARG A 49 -16.69 9.21 5.26
C ARG A 49 -17.10 10.66 5.53
N ALA A 50 -16.42 11.63 4.90
CA ALA A 50 -16.77 13.04 5.01
C ALA A 50 -18.01 13.41 4.19
N GLY A 51 -18.28 12.69 3.09
CA GLY A 51 -19.42 12.93 2.21
C GLY A 51 -20.73 12.23 2.59
N THR A 52 -20.71 11.26 3.52
CA THR A 52 -21.91 10.52 3.98
C THR A 52 -22.60 11.15 5.21
N GLY A 53 -22.28 12.41 5.50
CA GLY A 53 -22.88 13.21 6.57
C GLY A 53 -23.69 14.42 6.08
N ALA A 54 -24.28 14.36 4.88
CA ALA A 54 -25.19 15.36 4.34
C ALA A 54 -26.57 14.76 4.11
#